data_AF-T1KL15-F1
#
_entry.id   AF-T1KL15-F1
#
_cell.length_a   1.000
_cell.length_b   1.000
_cell.length_c   1.000
_cell.angle_alpha   90.00
_cell.angle_beta   90.00
_cell.angle_gamma   90.00
#
_symmetry.space_group_name_H-M   'P 1'
#
loop_
_entity.id
_entity.type
_entity.pdbx_description
1 polymer ?
#
loop_
_entity_poly.entity_id
_entity_poly.type
_entity_poly.pdbx_seq_one_letter_code
_entity_poly.pdbx_strand_id
1 'polypeptide(L)'
;MNLPEAATFETPDSLLKLMDSKPADFIRLAALQSIASYKHNVGLFYKEASRYESTLADSTIKQLDILHNEIDKLNITSPATPSVTKSLRIVLERFKLIINMFSCSRF
;
A
#
# COMPACT_ATOMS: atom_id res chain seq x y z
N MET A 1 14.30 13.80 9.47
CA MET A 1 12.93 13.98 10.00
C MET A 1 12.29 12.60 10.08
N ASN A 2 12.04 12.11 11.29
CA ASN A 2 11.34 10.84 11.49
C ASN A 2 9.86 11.08 11.21
N LEU A 3 9.24 10.20 10.42
CA LEU A 3 7.79 10.19 10.24
C LEU A 3 7.13 10.10 11.63
N PRO A 4 6.04 10.85 11.90
CA PRO A 4 5.33 10.74 13.16
C PRO A 4 4.92 9.28 13.38
N GLU A 5 5.10 8.83 14.62
CA GLU A 5 4.98 7.46 15.11
C GLU A 5 3.85 6.70 14.38
N ALA A 6 4.26 5.88 13.41
CA ALA A 6 3.32 5.20 12.53
C ALA A 6 2.42 4.31 13.38
N ALA A 7 1.10 4.52 13.29
CA ALA A 7 0.15 3.46 13.63
C ALA A 7 0.70 2.16 13.02
N THR A 8 0.82 1.09 13.82
CA THR A 8 1.42 -0.18 13.40
C THR A 8 0.55 -0.83 12.32
N PHE A 9 0.64 -0.35 11.08
CA PHE A 9 0.07 -0.96 9.90
C PHE A 9 1.15 -1.81 9.21
N GLU A 10 0.70 -2.81 8.46
CA GLU A 10 1.59 -3.72 7.78
C GLU A 10 2.29 -3.00 6.61
N THR A 11 3.57 -3.29 6.44
CA THR A 11 4.33 -2.84 5.26
C THR A 11 4.01 -3.74 4.06
N PRO A 12 4.21 -3.28 2.81
CA PRO A 12 4.10 -4.16 1.64
C PRO A 12 4.95 -5.44 1.79
N ASP A 13 6.17 -5.32 2.34
CA ASP A 13 7.07 -6.46 2.59
C ASP A 13 6.54 -7.44 3.63
N SER A 14 5.97 -6.94 4.74
CA SER A 14 5.38 -7.82 5.75
C SER A 14 4.12 -8.49 5.25
N LEU A 15 3.27 -7.80 4.47
CA LEU A 15 2.11 -8.40 3.81
C LEU A 15 2.51 -9.54 2.87
N LEU A 16 3.55 -9.35 2.04
CA LEU A 16 4.07 -10.38 1.14
C LEU A 16 4.55 -11.63 1.90
N LYS A 17 5.20 -11.45 3.06
CA LYS A 17 5.61 -12.58 3.93
C LYS A 17 4.41 -13.27 4.58
N LEU A 18 3.41 -12.50 5.01
CA LEU A 18 2.21 -13.02 5.67
C LEU A 18 1.34 -13.84 4.70
N MET A 19 1.43 -13.62 3.39
CA MET A 19 0.70 -14.41 2.39
C MET A 19 0.93 -15.92 2.50
N ASP A 20 2.10 -16.34 3.00
CA ASP A 20 2.45 -17.75 3.11
C ASP A 20 1.87 -18.39 4.39
N SER A 21 1.33 -17.59 5.32
CA SER A 21 0.90 -18.04 6.65
C SER A 21 -0.50 -17.54 7.09
N LYS A 22 -1.11 -16.61 6.35
CA LYS A 22 -2.42 -16.04 6.66
C LYS A 22 -3.41 -16.21 5.51
N PRO A 23 -4.73 -16.28 5.80
CA PRO A 23 -5.76 -16.32 4.76
C PRO A 23 -5.70 -15.09 3.84
N ALA A 24 -6.01 -15.27 2.55
CA ALA A 24 -5.99 -14.17 1.59
C ALA A 24 -6.92 -13.00 1.95
N ASP A 25 -8.04 -13.28 2.63
CA ASP A 25 -8.97 -12.23 3.08
C ASP A 25 -8.36 -11.35 4.20
N PHE A 26 -7.61 -11.97 5.13
CA PHE A 26 -6.84 -11.22 6.11
C PHE A 26 -5.82 -10.31 5.44
N ILE A 27 -5.08 -10.84 4.46
CA ILE A 27 -4.08 -10.07 3.70
C ILE A 27 -4.74 -8.92 2.95
N ARG A 28 -5.90 -9.14 2.34
CA ARG A 28 -6.69 -8.11 1.65
C ARG A 28 -7.04 -6.97 2.59
N LEU A 29 -7.64 -7.27 3.75
CA LEU A 29 -8.04 -6.25 4.72
C LEU A 29 -6.84 -5.45 5.25
N ALA A 30 -5.76 -6.15 5.62
CA ALA A 30 -4.54 -5.51 6.09
C ALA A 30 -3.89 -4.63 5.00
N ALA A 31 -3.92 -5.05 3.74
CA ALA A 31 -3.42 -4.27 2.61
C ALA A 31 -4.23 -2.99 2.39
N LEU A 32 -5.57 -3.06 2.43
CA LEU A 32 -6.44 -1.89 2.29
C LEU A 32 -6.18 -0.86 3.40
N GLN A 33 -6.07 -1.32 4.65
CA GLN A 33 -5.74 -0.45 5.79
C GLN A 33 -4.34 0.19 5.64
N SER A 34 -3.37 -0.58 5.17
CA SER A 34 -1.99 -0.11 4.96
C SER A 34 -1.95 0.95 3.87
N ILE A 35 -2.62 0.72 2.73
CA ILE A 35 -2.72 1.70 1.63
C ILE A 35 -3.35 3.00 2.12
N ALA A 36 -4.46 2.93 2.87
CA ALA A 36 -5.11 4.12 3.43
C ALA A 36 -4.17 4.91 4.34
N SER A 37 -3.39 4.22 5.17
CA SER A 37 -2.42 4.83 6.09
C SER A 37 -1.27 5.50 5.34
N TYR A 38 -0.72 4.84 4.30
CA TYR A 38 0.32 5.45 3.46
C TYR A 38 -0.20 6.68 2.72
N LYS A 39 -1.42 6.65 2.16
CA LYS A 39 -2.04 7.83 1.52
C LYS A 39 -2.12 9.01 2.49
N HIS A 40 -2.55 8.76 3.72
CA HIS A 40 -2.62 9.80 4.75
C HIS A 40 -1.23 10.38 5.05
N ASN A 41 -0.22 9.53 5.24
CA ASN A 41 1.15 9.96 5.54
C ASN A 41 1.80 10.75 4.40
N VAL A 42 1.57 10.34 3.15
CA VAL A 42 2.01 11.11 1.97
C VAL A 42 1.35 12.49 1.97
N GLY A 43 0.05 12.56 2.21
CA GLY A 43 -0.68 13.83 2.28
C GLY A 43 -0.18 14.77 3.38
N LEU A 44 0.10 14.26 4.58
CA LEU A 44 0.66 15.05 5.69
C LEU A 44 2.04 15.61 5.35
N PHE A 45 2.95 14.76 4.86
CA PHE A 45 4.31 15.15 4.53
C PHE A 45 4.36 16.33 3.55
N TYR A 46 3.54 16.29 2.50
CA TYR A 46 3.53 17.35 1.48
C TYR A 46 2.76 18.61 1.91
N LYS A 47 1.77 18.48 2.79
CA LYS A 47 1.13 19.64 3.43
C LYS A 47 2.13 20.41 4.30
N GLU A 48 3.01 19.70 5.01
CA GLU A 48 4.04 20.30 5.86
C GLU A 48 5.20 20.90 5.07
N ALA A 49 5.60 20.29 3.95
CA ALA A 49 6.72 20.74 3.10
C ALA A 49 6.49 22.08 2.36
N SER A 50 5.28 22.65 2.41
CA SER A 50 4.93 24.04 2.05
C SER A 50 5.33 24.60 0.67
N ARG A 51 5.96 23.86 -0.26
CA ARG A 51 6.19 24.25 -1.67
C ARG A 51 6.95 23.15 -2.44
N TYR A 52 6.58 22.94 -3.70
CA TYR A 52 7.32 22.30 -4.81
C TYR A 52 7.20 20.81 -5.19
N GLU A 53 6.51 19.93 -4.46
CA GLU A 53 6.37 18.51 -4.89
C GLU A 53 4.94 17.96 -4.94
N SER A 54 3.94 18.78 -5.29
CA SER A 54 2.57 18.29 -5.43
C SER A 54 2.43 17.17 -6.46
N THR A 55 3.19 17.20 -7.56
CA THR A 55 3.04 16.21 -8.65
C THR A 55 3.41 14.78 -8.23
N LEU A 56 4.48 14.62 -7.45
CA LEU A 56 4.91 13.29 -6.98
C LEU A 56 3.98 12.78 -5.87
N ALA A 57 3.55 13.67 -4.97
CA ALA A 57 2.52 13.40 -3.97
C ALA A 57 1.23 12.90 -4.63
N ASP A 58 0.71 13.68 -5.58
CA ASP A 58 -0.53 13.42 -6.28
C ASP A 58 -0.44 12.14 -7.09
N SER A 59 0.69 11.90 -7.76
CA SER A 59 0.94 10.67 -8.50
C SER A 59 0.97 9.45 -7.56
N THR A 60 1.65 9.56 -6.42
CA THR A 60 1.72 8.50 -5.41
C THR A 60 0.33 8.19 -4.85
N ILE A 61 -0.43 9.22 -4.46
CA ILE A 61 -1.79 9.07 -3.93
C ILE A 61 -2.71 8.41 -4.98
N LYS A 62 -2.66 8.85 -6.25
CA LYS A 62 -3.43 8.25 -7.35
C LYS A 62 -3.07 6.79 -7.57
N GLN A 63 -1.78 6.44 -7.53
CA GLN A 63 -1.34 5.05 -7.67
C GLN A 63 -1.84 4.19 -6.51
N LEU A 64 -1.79 4.71 -5.27
CA LEU A 64 -2.33 4.04 -4.11
C LEU A 64 -3.86 3.86 -4.19
N ASP A 65 -4.60 4.83 -4.74
CA ASP A 65 -6.03 4.71 -5.01
C ASP A 65 -6.35 3.61 -6.03
N ILE A 66 -5.54 3.49 -7.08
CA ILE A 66 -5.67 2.41 -8.06
C ILE A 66 -5.48 1.05 -7.38
N LEU A 67 -4.42 0.88 -6.58
CA LEU A 67 -4.18 -0.38 -5.88
C LEU A 67 -5.29 -0.72 -4.88
N HIS A 68 -5.79 0.28 -4.15
CA HIS A 68 -6.92 0.08 -3.23
C HIS A 68 -8.12 -0.50 -3.97
N ASN A 69 -8.50 0.12 -5.10
CA ASN A 69 -9.62 -0.33 -5.91
C ASN A 69 -9.39 -1.71 -6.55
N GLU A 70 -8.16 -2.03 -6.95
CA GLU A 70 -7.80 -3.35 -7.46
C GLU A 70 -7.96 -4.43 -6.38
N ILE A 71 -7.46 -4.19 -5.16
CA ILE A 71 -7.59 -5.12 -4.02
C ILE A 71 -9.05 -5.27 -3.58
N ASP A 72 -9.79 -4.16 -3.52
CA ASP A 72 -11.17 -4.17 -3.07
C ASP A 72 -12.07 -5.02 -3.99
N LYS A 73 -11.81 -4.97 -5.30
CA LYS A 73 -12.51 -5.76 -6.33
C LYS A 73 -12.08 -7.23 -6.41
N LEU A 74 -11.04 -7.66 -5.69
CA LEU A 74 -10.69 -9.07 -5.63
C LEU A 74 -11.81 -9.84 -4.92
N ASN A 75 -12.49 -10.72 -5.65
CA ASN A 75 -13.48 -11.62 -5.08
C ASN A 75 -12.79 -12.74 -4.30
N ILE A 76 -12.42 -12.47 -3.05
CA ILE A 76 -11.78 -13.44 -2.16
C ILE A 76 -12.85 -14.23 -1.42
N THR A 77 -13.05 -15.47 -1.86
CA THR A 77 -13.81 -16.48 -1.11
C THR A 77 -12.89 -17.27 -0.19
N SER A 78 -13.44 -17.97 0.80
CA SER A 78 -12.67 -18.90 1.65
C SER A 78 -13.05 -20.35 1.31
N PRO A 79 -12.12 -21.20 0.82
CA PRO A 79 -10.72 -20.89 0.52
C PRO A 79 -10.56 -20.03 -0.75
N ALA A 80 -9.48 -19.24 -0.79
CA ALA A 80 -9.16 -18.42 -1.95
C ALA A 80 -8.59 -19.28 -3.08
N THR A 81 -8.97 -18.98 -4.32
CA THR A 81 -8.41 -19.69 -5.47
C THR A 81 -6.94 -19.28 -5.69
N PRO A 82 -6.08 -20.17 -6.25
CA PRO A 82 -4.70 -19.82 -6.58
C PRO A 82 -4.57 -18.58 -7.49
N SER A 83 -5.55 -18.38 -8.38
CA SER A 83 -5.63 -17.19 -9.24
C SER A 83 -5.78 -15.91 -8.43
N VAL A 84 -6.71 -15.90 -7.46
CA VAL A 84 -6.93 -14.75 -6.57
C VAL A 84 -5.69 -14.47 -5.71
N THR A 85 -5.06 -15.50 -5.16
CA THR A 85 -3.81 -15.34 -4.38
C THR A 85 -2.68 -14.77 -5.24
N LYS A 86 -2.56 -15.20 -6.51
CA LYS A 86 -1.57 -14.65 -7.45
C LYS A 86 -1.85 -13.18 -7.76
N SER A 87 -3.10 -12.81 -8.03
CA SER A 87 -3.49 -11.42 -8.25
C SER A 87 -3.18 -10.54 -7.04
N LEU A 88 -3.51 -11.00 -5.83
CA LEU A 88 -3.20 -10.28 -4.59
C LEU A 88 -1.69 -10.06 -4.44
N ARG A 89 -0.86 -11.09 -4.70
CA ARG A 89 0.61 -10.96 -4.65
C ARG A 89 1.12 -9.90 -5.63
N ILE A 90 0.63 -9.90 -6.88
CA ILE A 90 1.04 -8.90 -7.89
C ILE A 90 0.72 -7.47 -7.43
N VAL A 91 -0.46 -7.26 -6.84
CA VAL A 91 -0.84 -5.93 -6.35
C VAL A 91 0.03 -5.50 -5.17
N LEU A 92 0.39 -6.41 -4.27
CA LEU A 92 1.31 -6.13 -3.16
C LEU A 92 2.75 -5.82 -3.62
N GLU A 93 3.24 -6.50 -4.65
CA GLU A 93 4.55 -6.16 -5.25
C GLU A 93 4.53 -4.77 -5.88
N ARG A 94 3.43 -4.39 -6.56
CA ARG A 94 3.25 -3.02 -7.07
C ARG A 94 3.18 -2.00 -5.94
N PHE A 95 2.51 -2.35 -4.84
CA PHE A 95 2.47 -1.50 -3.65
C PHE A 95 3.87 -1.22 -3.10
N LYS A 96 4.69 -2.27 -2.97
CA LYS A 96 6.10 -2.16 -2.58
C LYS A 96 6.89 -1.23 -3.50
N LEU A 97 6.75 -1.38 -4.82
CA LEU A 97 7.43 -0.51 -5.79
C LEU A 97 7.06 0.96 -5.63
N ILE A 98 5.77 1.27 -5.46
CA ILE A 98 5.29 2.65 -5.25
C ILE A 98 5.93 3.27 -4.01
N ILE A 99 5.94 2.54 -2.89
CA ILE A 99 6.53 3.03 -1.64
C ILE A 99 8.04 3.21 -1.76
N ASN A 100 8.73 2.31 -2.46
CA ASN A 100 10.17 2.44 -2.70
C ASN A 100 10.49 3.65 -3.59
N MET A 101 9.76 3.87 -4.67
CA MET A 101 9.94 5.05 -5.53
C MET A 101 9.69 6.35 -4.79
N PHE A 102 8.63 6.40 -3.97
CA PHE A 102 8.35 7.54 -3.10
C PHE A 102 9.44 7.76 -2.05
N SER A 103 10.08 6.69 -1.55
CA SER A 103 11.16 6.82 -0.56
C SER A 103 12.50 7.23 -1.19
N CYS A 104 12.82 6.73 -2.39
CA CYS A 104 14.06 7.04 -3.10
C CYS A 104 14.10 8.46 -3.67
N SER A 105 12.96 9.03 -4.01
CA SER A 105 12.84 10.44 -4.44
C SER A 105 13.10 11.45 -3.31
N ARG A 106 13.31 10.97 -2.08
CA ARG A 106 13.60 11.79 -0.89
C ARG A 106 15.11 11.98 -0.64
N PHE A 107 15.98 11.55 -1.56
CA PHE A 107 17.45 11.69 -1.50
C PHE A 107 18.00 12.49 -2.66
#